data_AF-A0A941WFA7-F1
#
_entry.id   AF-A0A941WFA7-F1
#
_cell.length_a   1.000
_cell.length_b   1.000
_cell.length_c   1.000
_cell.angle_alpha   90.00
_cell.angle_beta   90.00
_cell.angle_gamma   90.00
#
_symmetry.space_group_name_H-M   'P 1'
#
loop_
_entity.id
_entity.type
_entity.pdbx_description
1 polymer ?
#
loop_
_entity_poly.entity_id
_entity_poly.type
_entity_poly.pdbx_seq_one_letter_code
_entity_poly.pdbx_strand_id
1 'polypeptide(L)' 'MVKKKNIDDRKQFLIRFRIDENSKVSFVDPCCDDMPANLFCKVMEAISNVEKEWNNRKALQVTAEREINLEDLPY' A
#
# COMPACT_ATOMS: atom_id res chain seq x y z
N MET A 1 -46.47 10.97 3.11
CA MET A 1 -45.13 11.21 2.51
C MET A 1 -44.25 9.99 2.77
N VAL A 2 -43.92 9.23 1.72
CA VAL A 2 -43.00 8.09 1.84
C VAL A 2 -41.58 8.64 2.00
N LYS A 3 -40.97 8.46 3.18
CA LYS A 3 -39.55 8.78 3.39
C LYS A 3 -38.74 7.84 2.48
N LYS A 4 -38.20 8.36 1.37
CA LYS A 4 -37.22 7.64 0.54
C LYS A 4 -36.06 7.24 1.45
N LYS A 5 -35.91 5.95 1.75
CA LYS A 5 -34.70 5.41 2.37
C LYS A 5 -33.57 5.71 1.39
N ASN A 6 -32.61 6.53 1.82
CA ASN A 6 -31.40 6.77 1.05
C ASN A 6 -30.57 5.48 1.17
N ILE A 7 -30.77 4.56 0.23
CA ILE A 7 -30.01 3.30 0.18
C ILE A 7 -28.67 3.69 -0.43
N ASP A 8 -27.64 3.67 0.39
CA ASP A 8 -26.27 3.82 -0.07
C ASP A 8 -25.91 2.58 -0.90
N ASP A 9 -25.78 2.77 -2.21
CA ASP A 9 -25.50 1.73 -3.20
C ASP A 9 -24.01 1.62 -3.53
N ARG A 10 -23.15 2.36 -2.81
CA ARG A 10 -21.71 2.36 -3.02
C ARG A 10 -21.11 1.01 -2.61
N LYS A 11 -20.28 0.48 -3.51
CA LYS A 11 -19.49 -0.73 -3.29
C LYS A 11 -18.09 -0.35 -2.81
N GLN A 12 -17.51 -1.17 -1.96
CA GLN A 12 -16.18 -0.95 -1.41
C GLN A 12 -15.15 -1.89 -2.04
N PHE A 13 -13.97 -1.36 -2.29
CA PHE A 13 -12.79 -2.10 -2.68
C PHE A 13 -11.80 -2.05 -1.51
N LEU A 14 -11.65 -3.17 -0.81
CA LEU A 14 -10.83 -3.22 0.40
C LEU A 14 -9.51 -3.93 0.10
N ILE A 15 -8.42 -3.31 0.56
CA ILE A 15 -7.08 -3.90 0.54
C ILE A 15 -6.51 -3.81 1.94
N ARG A 16 -5.95 -4.91 2.40
CA ARG A 16 -5.21 -4.96 3.64
C ARG A 16 -3.73 -4.78 3.33
N PHE A 17 -2.96 -4.30 4.29
CA PHE A 17 -1.51 -4.30 4.18
C PHE A 17 -0.89 -4.70 5.50
N ARG A 18 0.32 -5.22 5.42
CA ARG A 18 1.18 -5.53 6.56
C ARG A 18 2.47 -4.75 6.43
N ILE A 19 3.06 -4.44 7.57
CA ILE A 19 4.41 -3.90 7.66
C ILE A 19 5.22 -4.92 8.44
N ASP A 20 6.33 -5.38 7.86
CA ASP A 20 7.22 -6.35 8.50
C ASP A 20 8.25 -5.68 9.42
N GLU A 21 9.08 -6.50 10.07
CA GLU A 21 10.14 -6.07 10.98
C GLU A 21 11.21 -5.20 10.29
N ASN A 22 11.36 -5.32 8.97
CA ASN A 22 12.26 -4.50 8.16
C ASN A 22 11.56 -3.22 7.65
N SER A 23 10.39 -2.88 8.20
CA SER A 23 9.56 -1.76 7.75
C SER A 23 9.15 -1.86 6.28
N LYS A 24 9.11 -3.06 5.70
CA LYS A 24 8.63 -3.29 4.34
C LYS A 24 7.12 -3.50 4.38
N VAL A 25 6.45 -2.79 3.48
CA VAL A 25 5.01 -2.87 3.25
C VAL A 25 4.72 -4.00 2.27
N SER A 26 3.67 -4.78 2.54
CA SER A 26 3.06 -5.67 1.56
C SER A 26 1.55 -5.49 1.57
N PHE A 27 0.94 -5.23 0.41
CA PHE A 27 -0.50 -5.27 0.23
C PHE A 27 -0.96 -6.72 0.07
N VAL A 28 -2.03 -7.08 0.78
CA VAL A 28 -2.57 -8.45 0.85
C VAL A 28 -4.08 -8.42 0.79
N ASP A 29 -4.65 -9.53 0.31
CA ASP A 29 -6.08 -9.81 0.28
C ASP A 29 -6.95 -8.69 -0.32
N PRO A 30 -6.72 -8.32 -1.59
CA PRO A 30 -7.63 -7.47 -2.33
C PRO A 30 -9.00 -8.16 -2.48
N CYS A 31 -10.05 -7.59 -1.88
CA CYS A 31 -11.39 -8.16 -1.90
C CYS A 31 -12.32 -7.30 -2.78
N CYS A 32 -12.83 -7.89 -3.86
CA CYS A 32 -13.81 -7.26 -4.74
C CYS A 32 -14.65 -8.29 -5.50
N ASP A 33 -15.91 -8.43 -5.14
CA ASP A 33 -16.81 -9.43 -5.76
C ASP A 33 -17.41 -8.95 -7.09
N ASP A 34 -17.42 -7.65 -7.32
CA ASP A 34 -18.17 -7.02 -8.41
C ASP A 34 -17.30 -6.52 -9.57
N MET A 35 -15.98 -6.46 -9.39
CA MET A 35 -15.08 -5.93 -10.40
C MET A 35 -14.70 -7.01 -11.42
N PRO A 36 -14.83 -6.75 -12.74
CA PRO A 36 -14.34 -7.64 -13.77
C PRO A 36 -12.84 -7.94 -13.60
N ALA A 37 -12.45 -9.20 -13.79
CA ALA A 37 -11.09 -9.66 -13.55
C ALA A 37 -10.03 -8.86 -14.33
N ASN A 38 -10.32 -8.46 -15.57
CA ASN A 38 -9.40 -7.66 -16.38
C ASN A 38 -9.13 -6.26 -15.79
N LEU A 39 -10.12 -5.63 -15.15
CA LEU A 39 -9.96 -4.34 -14.46
C LEU A 39 -9.28 -4.54 -13.12
N PHE A 40 -9.64 -5.60 -12.40
CA PHE A 40 -9.01 -5.97 -11.14
C PHE A 40 -7.50 -6.17 -11.32
N CYS A 41 -7.06 -6.86 -12.36
CA CYS A 41 -5.64 -7.03 -12.67
C CYS A 41 -4.90 -5.69 -12.83
N LYS A 42 -5.50 -4.70 -13.51
CA LYS A 42 -4.89 -3.38 -13.69
C LYS A 42 -4.77 -2.63 -12.36
N VAL A 43 -5.78 -2.75 -11.50
CA VAL A 43 -5.75 -2.16 -10.16
C VAL A 43 -4.62 -2.81 -9.34
N MET A 44 -4.52 -4.14 -9.36
CA MET A 44 -3.45 -4.87 -8.68
C MET A 44 -2.05 -4.51 -9.17
N GLU A 45 -1.87 -4.29 -10.47
CA GLU A 45 -0.61 -3.80 -11.04
C GLU A 45 -0.25 -2.41 -10.50
N ALA A 46 -1.23 -1.49 -10.46
CA ALA A 46 -1.02 -0.15 -9.91
C ALA A 46 -0.64 -0.21 -8.41
N ILE A 47 -1.30 -1.05 -7.63
CA ILE A 47 -0.99 -1.25 -6.20
C ILE A 47 0.41 -1.83 -6.02
N SER A 48 0.81 -2.79 -6.86
CA SER A 48 2.16 -3.35 -6.82
C SER A 48 3.23 -2.28 -7.06
N ASN A 49 2.97 -1.34 -7.98
CA ASN A 49 3.89 -0.22 -8.22
C ASN A 49 3.99 0.70 -7.00
N VAL A 50 2.87 1.00 -6.33
CA VAL A 50 2.85 1.78 -5.09
C VAL A 50 3.62 1.06 -3.97
N GLU A 51 3.46 -0.25 -3.84
CA GLU A 51 4.19 -1.06 -2.86
C GLU A 51 5.70 -0.94 -3.04
N LYS A 52 6.17 -1.11 -4.28
CA LYS A 52 7.60 -1.01 -4.63
C LYS A 52 8.12 0.39 -4.32
N GLU A 53 7.38 1.42 -4.70
CA GLU A 53 7.79 2.80 -4.47
C GLU A 53 7.89 3.12 -2.97
N TRP A 54 6.89 2.73 -2.18
CA TRP A 54 6.92 2.90 -0.72
C TRP A 54 8.15 2.22 -0.12
N ASN A 55 8.39 0.96 -0.50
CA ASN A 55 9.50 0.16 0.00
C ASN A 55 10.88 0.68 -0.44
N ASN A 56 10.97 1.34 -1.60
CA ASN A 56 12.20 1.94 -2.10
C ASN A 56 12.52 3.27 -1.42
N ARG A 57 11.52 4.14 -1.23
CA ARG A 57 11.70 5.42 -0.50
C ARG A 57 12.17 5.18 0.93
N LYS A 58 11.65 4.15 1.59
CA LYS A 58 12.11 3.72 2.91
C LYS A 58 13.54 3.16 2.89
N ALA A 59 13.91 2.39 1.87
CA ALA A 59 15.28 1.90 1.72
C ALA A 59 16.28 3.06 1.57
N LEU A 60 15.93 4.10 0.80
CA LEU A 60 16.75 5.29 0.62
C LEU A 60 16.94 6.07 1.93
N GLN A 61 15.91 6.18 2.77
CA GLN A 61 16.02 6.83 4.09
C GLN A 61 16.94 6.04 5.04
N VAL A 62 16.80 4.70 5.09
CA VAL A 62 17.65 3.84 5.93
C VAL A 62 19.12 3.89 5.50
N THR A 63 19.40 3.96 4.19
CA THR A 63 20.77 4.11 3.69
C THR A 63 21.36 5.49 4.03
N ALA A 64 20.59 6.56 3.84
CA ALA A 64 21.04 7.92 4.17
C ALA A 64 21.34 8.09 5.67
N GLU A 65 20.53 7.50 6.55
CA GLU A 65 20.78 7.49 8.00
C GLU A 65 22.05 6.69 8.36
N ARG A 66 22.35 5.59 7.67
CA ARG A 66 23.57 4.81 7.90
C ARG A 66 24.84 5.52 7.45
N GLU A 67 24.79 6.29 6.37
CA GLU A 67 25.94 7.06 5.88
C GLU A 67 26.30 8.21 6.84
N ILE A 68 25.30 8.88 7.43
CA ILE A 68 25.54 9.94 8.43
C ILE A 68 26.20 9.38 9.70
N ASN A 69 25.87 8.14 10.10
CA ASN A 69 26.43 7.52 11.32
C ASN A 69 27.85 6.96 11.14
N LEU A 70 28.42 6.93 9.93
CA LEU A 70 29.78 6.40 9.70
C LEU A 70 30.88 7.47 9.89
N GLU A 71 30.52 8.75 9.92
CA GLU A 71 31.46 9.87 10.13
C GLU A 71 31.76 10.17 11.61
N ASP A 72 31.09 9.50 12.55
CA ASP A 72 31.25 9.68 14.01
C ASP A 72 32.16 8.64 14.70
N LEU A 73 32.91 7.82 13.93
CA LEU A 73 33.89 6.90 14.51
C LEU A 73 35.23 7.61 14.75
N PRO A 74 35.74 7.68 16.00
CA PRO A 74 37.09 8.15 16.22
C PRO A 74 38.07 7.13 15.64
N TYR A 75 39.02 7.65 14.85
CA TYR A 75 40.15 6.89 14.28
C TYR A 75 40.89 6.04 15.33
#